data_AF-A0A3P7VE72-F1
#
_entry.id   AF-A0A3P7VE72-F1
#
_cell.length_a   1.000
_cell.length_b   1.000
_cell.length_c   1.000
_cell.angle_alpha   90.00
_cell.angle_beta   90.00
_cell.angle_gamma   90.00
#
_symmetry.space_group_name_H-M   'P 1'
#
loop_
_entity.id
_entity.type
_entity.pdbx_description
1 polymer ?
#
loop_
_entity_poly.entity_id
_entity_poly.type
_entity_poly.pdbx_seq_one_letter_code
_entity_poly.pdbx_strand_id
1 'polypeptide(L)'
;MDDDYWSSLFDMASIPIRAQVNDYRNPKDVKMAKLLISLWSNFIKTGNPTPDTRTLGFLWTPLSNESRPHLNITDESKLMYNYRQKYMELWTPHCAVLDHPNPPHFLL
;
A
#
# COMPACT_ATOMS: atom_id res chain seq x y z
N MET A 1 2.02 19.32 -17.44
CA MET A 1 2.12 18.57 -16.17
C MET A 1 2.28 19.65 -15.13
N ASP A 2 1.18 20.07 -14.53
CA ASP A 2 1.16 21.25 -13.69
C ASP A 2 1.74 20.93 -12.31
N ASP A 3 2.50 21.88 -11.76
CA ASP A 3 3.22 21.74 -10.49
C ASP A 3 2.29 21.42 -9.29
N ASP A 4 1.00 21.64 -9.45
CA ASP A 4 -0.05 21.42 -8.45
C ASP A 4 -0.57 19.98 -8.40
N TYR A 5 -0.23 19.14 -9.39
CA TYR A 5 -0.66 17.74 -9.44
C TYR A 5 -0.14 16.94 -8.24
N TRP A 6 1.16 17.10 -7.95
CA TRP A 6 1.80 16.42 -6.81
C TRP A 6 1.25 16.92 -5.46
N SER A 7 0.88 18.20 -5.39
CA SER A 7 0.27 18.79 -4.20
C SER A 7 -1.12 18.22 -3.92
N SER A 8 -1.90 17.91 -4.96
CA SER A 8 -3.21 17.26 -4.82
C SER A 8 -3.08 15.76 -4.53
N LEU A 9 -2.18 15.06 -5.21
CA LEU A 9 -1.99 13.61 -5.04
C LEU A 9 -1.54 13.24 -3.62
N PHE A 10 -0.68 14.07 -3.02
CA PHE A 10 -0.18 13.88 -1.66
C PHE A 10 -0.93 14.71 -0.61
N ASP A 11 -1.98 15.43 -1.00
CA ASP A 11 -2.74 16.34 -0.14
C ASP A 11 -1.81 17.23 0.71
N MET A 12 -0.78 17.78 0.07
CA MET A 12 0.28 18.55 0.73
C MET A 12 -0.27 19.82 1.40
N ALA A 13 -1.41 20.32 0.93
CA ALA A 13 -2.14 21.43 1.54
C ALA A 13 -2.79 21.05 2.88
N SER A 14 -3.08 19.76 3.09
CA SER A 14 -3.58 19.21 4.36
C SER A 14 -2.47 18.67 5.25
N ILE A 15 -1.22 18.64 4.80
CA ILE A 15 -0.09 18.38 5.69
C ILE A 15 0.16 19.67 6.50
N PRO A 16 -0.02 19.66 7.83
CA PRO A 16 0.29 20.83 8.65
C PRO A 16 1.82 20.90 8.81
N ILE A 17 2.53 21.39 7.79
CA ILE A 17 4.00 21.45 7.80
C ILE A 17 4.51 22.58 8.74
N ARG A 18 3.65 23.48 9.21
CA ARG A 18 4.06 24.46 10.24
C ARG A 18 2.92 24.81 11.17
N ALA A 19 3.07 24.43 12.44
CA ALA A 19 2.41 25.04 13.59
C ALA A 19 0.87 24.97 13.64
N GLN A 20 0.33 23.79 13.91
CA GLN A 20 -0.66 23.66 14.99
C GLN A 20 -0.10 22.70 16.03
N VAL A 21 0.57 23.28 17.03
CA VAL A 21 1.09 22.59 18.21
C VAL A 21 -0.09 22.26 19.12
N ASN A 22 -0.82 21.21 18.78
CA ASN A 22 -1.40 20.35 19.80
C ASN A 22 -0.53 19.09 19.79
N ASP A 23 0.40 19.05 20.74
CA ASP A 23 1.39 17.98 20.92
C ASP A 23 0.72 16.72 21.46
N TYR A 24 -0.12 16.11 20.63
CA TYR A 24 -0.75 14.80 20.86
C TYR A 24 -0.49 13.89 19.66
N ARG A 25 0.71 14.00 19.07
CA ARG A 25 1.13 13.01 18.07
C ARG A 25 1.41 11.71 18.80
N ASN A 26 0.50 10.75 18.64
CA ASN A 26 0.69 9.40 19.15
C ASN A 26 2.07 8.89 18.67
N PRO A 27 2.98 8.51 19.59
CA PRO A 27 4.32 8.05 19.23
C PRO A 27 4.33 6.90 18.22
N LYS A 28 3.26 6.08 18.22
CA LYS A 28 3.04 5.00 17.26
C LYS A 28 2.85 5.52 15.84
N ASP A 29 2.05 6.58 15.68
CA ASP A 29 1.80 7.19 14.37
C ASP A 29 3.08 7.84 13.82
N VAL A 30 3.86 8.49 14.70
CA VAL A 30 5.17 9.05 14.33
C VAL A 30 6.14 7.93 13.90
N LYS A 31 6.15 6.80 14.60
CA LYS A 31 6.94 5.62 14.24
C LYS A 31 6.52 5.04 12.90
N MET A 32 5.21 4.90 12.65
CA MET A 32 4.68 4.42 11.38
C MET A 32 5.01 5.36 10.22
N ALA A 33 4.87 6.69 10.41
CA ALA A 33 5.24 7.67 9.39
C ALA A 33 6.74 7.58 9.03
N LYS A 34 7.62 7.47 10.02
CA LYS A 34 9.06 7.27 9.80
C LYS A 34 9.37 5.98 9.04
N LEU A 35 8.67 4.89 9.36
CA LEU A 35 8.80 3.61 8.66
C LEU A 35 8.40 3.76 7.18
N LEU A 36 7.22 4.31 6.90
CA LEU A 36 6.73 4.51 5.54
C LEU A 36 7.67 5.38 4.71
N ILE A 37 8.10 6.53 5.26
CA ILE A 37 9.05 7.42 4.59
C ILE A 37 10.36 6.69 4.24
N SER A 38 10.86 5.86 5.15
CA SER A 38 12.10 5.10 4.92
C SER A 38 11.94 4.07 3.82
N LEU A 39 10.85 3.28 3.84
CA LEU A 39 10.54 2.29 2.81
C LEU A 39 10.43 2.94 1.42
N TRP A 40 9.66 4.03 1.31
CA TRP A 40 9.49 4.75 0.05
C TRP A 40 10.80 5.39 -0.44
N SER A 41 11.56 6.02 0.45
CA SER A 41 12.85 6.63 0.10
C SER A 41 13.85 5.61 -0.42
N ASN A 42 13.92 4.43 0.21
CA ASN A 42 14.78 3.34 -0.22
C ASN A 42 14.36 2.78 -1.58
N PHE A 43 13.05 2.62 -1.80
CA PHE A 43 12.50 2.18 -3.07
C PHE A 43 12.83 3.15 -4.20
N ILE A 44 12.67 4.45 -3.98
CA ILE A 44 13.04 5.48 -4.98
C ILE A 44 14.52 5.43 -5.32
N LYS A 45 15.40 5.21 -4.33
CA LYS A 45 16.85 5.19 -4.53
C LYS A 45 17.37 3.91 -5.19
N THR A 46 16.78 2.76 -4.87
CA THR A 46 17.38 1.45 -5.19
C THR A 46 16.45 0.46 -5.89
N GLY A 47 15.15 0.76 -5.98
CA GLY A 47 14.12 -0.21 -6.38
C GLY A 47 13.77 -1.25 -5.31
N ASN A 48 14.44 -1.26 -4.15
CA ASN A 48 14.18 -2.15 -3.04
C ASN A 48 13.82 -1.34 -1.77
N PRO A 49 12.63 -1.51 -1.16
CA PRO A 49 12.25 -0.79 0.07
C PRO A 49 13.12 -1.12 1.29
N THR A 50 13.75 -2.30 1.30
CA THR A 50 14.64 -2.80 2.37
C THR A 50 15.92 -3.36 1.74
N PRO A 51 16.84 -2.50 1.26
CA PRO A 51 18.06 -2.95 0.59
C PRO A 51 19.03 -3.66 1.56
N ASP A 52 18.94 -3.36 2.85
CA ASP A 52 19.69 -3.99 3.93
C ASP A 52 18.81 -4.24 5.17
N THR A 53 19.19 -5.23 5.98
CA THR A 53 18.49 -5.55 7.24
C THR A 53 18.83 -4.62 8.40
N ARG A 54 19.91 -3.83 8.30
CA ARG A 54 20.44 -3.05 9.42
C ARG A 54 19.59 -1.81 9.68
N THR A 55 19.03 -1.23 8.63
CA THR A 55 18.28 0.04 8.71
C THR A 55 16.87 -0.13 9.30
N LEU A 56 16.14 -1.19 8.90
CA LEU A 56 14.74 -1.38 9.29
C LEU A 56 14.49 -2.65 10.12
N GLY A 57 15.48 -3.51 10.29
CA GLY A 57 15.38 -4.74 11.09
C GLY A 57 14.64 -5.89 10.42
N PHE A 58 14.21 -5.73 9.16
CA PHE A 58 13.55 -6.77 8.38
C PHE A 58 13.81 -6.59 6.88
N LEU A 59 13.52 -7.64 6.10
CA LEU A 59 13.47 -7.59 4.64
C LEU A 59 12.02 -7.67 4.17
N TRP A 60 11.66 -6.80 3.23
CA TRP A 60 10.41 -6.86 2.49
C TRP A 60 10.65 -7.63 1.19
N THR A 61 10.34 -8.93 1.22
CA THR A 61 10.46 -9.80 0.05
C THR A 61 9.50 -9.36 -1.07
N PRO A 62 9.97 -9.28 -2.33
CA PRO A 62 9.13 -8.98 -3.47
C PRO A 62 7.95 -9.95 -3.62
N LEU A 63 6.84 -9.44 -4.14
CA LEU A 63 5.65 -10.26 -4.41
C LEU A 63 5.99 -11.40 -5.40
N SER A 64 5.49 -12.59 -5.09
CA SER A 64 5.56 -13.78 -5.93
C SER A 64 4.19 -14.43 -6.06
N ASN A 65 3.95 -15.14 -7.16
CA ASN A 65 2.66 -15.78 -7.43
C ASN A 65 2.37 -16.96 -6.50
N GLU A 66 3.42 -17.61 -5.99
CA GLU A 66 3.30 -18.81 -5.16
C GLU A 66 2.91 -18.48 -3.71
N SER A 67 3.70 -17.63 -3.05
CA SER A 67 3.55 -17.35 -1.61
C SER A 67 2.89 -16.00 -1.33
N ARG A 68 2.82 -15.10 -2.32
CA ARG A 68 2.24 -13.75 -2.20
C ARG A 68 2.67 -13.05 -0.90
N PRO A 69 3.99 -12.89 -0.68
CA PRO A 69 4.50 -12.22 0.50
C PRO A 69 4.06 -10.76 0.48
N HIS A 70 3.70 -10.24 1.65
CA HIS A 70 3.37 -8.84 1.86
C HIS A 70 3.89 -8.39 3.23
N LEU A 71 4.25 -7.12 3.33
CA LEU A 71 4.62 -6.52 4.61
C LEU A 71 3.34 -6.12 5.34
N ASN A 72 3.12 -6.69 6.52
CA ASN A 72 2.07 -6.21 7.42
C ASN A 72 2.58 -5.00 8.21
N ILE A 73 2.22 -3.80 7.78
CA ILE A 73 2.72 -2.55 8.36
C ILE A 73 1.95 -2.24 9.65
N THR A 74 2.62 -2.39 10.78
CA THR A 74 2.07 -2.15 12.13
C THR A 74 3.16 -1.62 13.06
N ASP A 75 2.88 -1.48 14.36
CA ASP A 75 3.90 -1.20 15.38
C ASP A 75 5.06 -2.22 15.37
N GLU A 76 4.75 -3.47 14.99
CA GLU A 76 5.69 -4.58 14.80
C GLU A 76 5.57 -5.16 13.39
N SER A 77 6.06 -4.43 12.40
CA SER A 77 5.98 -4.85 11.00
C SER A 77 6.67 -6.19 10.74
N LYS A 78 5.96 -7.10 10.08
CA LYS A 78 6.40 -8.48 9.79
C LYS A 78 5.98 -8.90 8.39
N LEU A 79 6.77 -9.78 7.79
CA LEU A 79 6.41 -10.42 6.52
C LEU A 79 5.30 -11.44 6.76
N MET A 80 4.22 -11.33 6.00
CA MET A 80 3.09 -12.25 6.00
C MET A 80 2.83 -12.75 4.57
N TYR A 81 1.91 -13.69 4.41
CA TYR A 81 1.66 -14.38 3.14
C TYR A 81 0.16 -14.49 2.86
N ASN A 82 -0.19 -14.63 1.58
CA ASN A 82 -1.56 -14.96 1.13
C ASN A 82 -2.66 -14.06 1.72
N TYR A 83 -2.44 -12.73 1.69
CA TYR A 83 -3.39 -11.75 2.21
C TYR A 83 -4.79 -11.93 1.60
N ARG A 84 -5.77 -12.33 2.41
CA ARG A 84 -7.17 -12.47 1.99
C ARG A 84 -7.38 -13.26 0.69
N GLN A 85 -6.58 -14.30 0.46
CA GLN A 85 -6.61 -15.10 -0.78
C GLN A 85 -8.02 -15.51 -1.24
N LYS A 86 -8.86 -16.04 -0.33
CA LYS A 86 -10.24 -16.44 -0.66
C LYS A 86 -11.10 -15.30 -1.20
N TYR A 87 -10.92 -14.09 -0.67
CA TYR A 87 -11.64 -12.91 -1.18
C TYR A 87 -11.06 -12.45 -2.51
N MET A 88 -9.73 -12.49 -2.68
CA MET A 88 -9.13 -12.18 -3.97
C MET A 88 -9.60 -13.15 -5.05
N GLU A 89 -9.72 -14.44 -4.75
CA GLU A 89 -10.26 -15.46 -5.66
C GLU A 89 -11.73 -15.20 -6.02
N LEU A 90 -12.56 -14.80 -5.05
CA LEU A 90 -13.96 -14.44 -5.28
C LEU A 90 -14.12 -13.26 -6.24
N TRP A 91 -13.27 -12.23 -6.10
CA TRP A 91 -13.37 -10.97 -6.86
C TRP A 91 -12.48 -10.91 -8.10
N THR A 92 -11.58 -11.87 -8.29
CA THR A 92 -10.86 -12.02 -9.55
C THR A 92 -11.88 -12.48 -10.57
N PRO A 93 -12.24 -11.65 -11.56
CA PRO A 93 -13.13 -12.10 -12.60
C PRO A 93 -12.47 -13.33 -13.22
N HIS A 94 -13.23 -14.41 -13.39
CA HIS A 94 -12.82 -15.44 -14.34
C HIS A 94 -12.86 -14.76 -15.71
N CYS A 95 -11.79 -14.06 -16.08
CA CYS A 95 -11.59 -13.49 -17.40
C CYS A 95 -11.32 -14.64 -18.38
N ALA A 96 -12.31 -15.50 -18.53
CA ALA A 96 -12.39 -16.53 -19.54
C ALA A 96 -13.89 -16.80 -19.78
N VAL A 97 -14.37 -16.25 -20.89
CA VAL A 97 -15.60 -16.64 -21.60
C VAL A 97 -16.93 -16.14 -21.00
N LEU A 98 -17.17 -14.83 -21.14
CA LEU A 98 -18.53 -14.35 -21.41
C LEU A 98 -18.77 -14.34 -22.93
N ASP A 99 -18.84 -15.54 -23.53
CA ASP A 99 -19.51 -15.76 -24.82
C ASP A 99 -20.95 -16.25 -24.53
N HIS A 100 -21.83 -15.36 -24.08
CA HIS A 100 -23.28 -15.65 -24.12
C HIS A 100 -24.10 -14.36 -24.32
N PRO A 101 -25.20 -14.41 -25.11
CA PRO A 101 -25.92 -13.24 -25.58
C PRO A 101 -26.85 -12.65 -24.50
N ASN A 102 -27.08 -11.34 -24.64
CA ASN A 102 -27.94 -10.45 -23.86
C ASN A 102 -29.20 -11.14 -23.24
N PRO A 103 -29.46 -11.00 -21.92
CA PRO A 103 -30.68 -11.56 -21.31
C PRO A 103 -31.95 -10.83 -21.78
N PRO A 104 -33.09 -11.53 -21.89
CA PRO A 104 -34.33 -10.96 -22.40
C PRO A 104 -34.91 -9.92 -21.43
N HIS A 105 -35.47 -8.85 -22.02
CA HIS A 105 -36.21 -7.80 -21.35
C HIS A 105 -37.24 -8.38 -20.38
N PHE A 106 -37.15 -8.02 -19.10
CA PHE A 106 -38.24 -8.23 -18.16
C PHE A 106 -39.31 -7.15 -18.42
N LEU A 107 -40.47 -7.60 -18.89
CA LEU A 107 -41.69 -6.81 -18.97
C LEU A 107 -42.18 -6.48 -17.56
N LEU A 108 -42.41 -5.20 -17.30
CA LEU A 108 -43.50 -4.70 -16.46
C LEU A 108 -44.34 -3.73 -17.30
#